data_AF-A0AAU1Y4H2-F1
#
_entry.id   AF-A0AAU1Y4H2-F1
#
_cell.length_a   1.000
_cell.length_b   1.000
_cell.length_c   1.000
_cell.angle_alpha   90.00
_cell.angle_beta   90.00
_cell.angle_gamma   90.00
#
_symmetry.space_group_name_H-M   'P 1'
#
loop_
_entity.id
_entity.type
_entity.pdbx_description
1 polymer ?
#
loop_
_entity_poly.entity_id
_entity_poly.type
_entity_poly.pdbx_seq_one_letter_code
_entity_poly.pdbx_strand_id
1 'polypeptide(L)'
;MPTPFEDLAHAVPLSTHFVIYEDDTTGLIETTGEEPPRLSRPGRIVPEERYRGRLAELEAEHAEHIAQLEAEDLARTRGDYEALIAAGVPAATASRLSGYAPLEPASEG
;
A
#
# COMPACT_ATOMS: atom_id res chain seq x y z
N MET A 1 -44.28 5.66 39.99
CA MET A 1 -44.12 5.75 38.54
C MET A 1 -42.65 5.56 38.21
N PRO A 2 -42.23 4.39 37.69
CA PRO A 2 -40.85 4.20 37.25
C PRO A 2 -40.61 4.94 35.93
N THR A 3 -39.44 5.55 35.80
CA THR A 3 -38.96 6.28 34.61
C THR A 3 -38.58 5.32 33.47
N PRO A 4 -38.97 5.57 32.21
CA PRO A 4 -38.81 4.62 31.10
C PRO A 4 -37.51 4.84 30.32
N PHE A 5 -36.36 4.94 31.00
CA PHE A 5 -35.05 5.17 30.36
C PHE A 5 -34.05 4.01 30.54
N GLU A 6 -34.53 2.84 30.98
CA GLU A 6 -33.71 1.65 31.25
C GLU A 6 -33.60 0.68 30.05
N ASP A 7 -33.47 1.20 28.82
CA ASP A 7 -33.23 0.36 27.63
C ASP A 7 -32.16 0.96 26.70
N LEU A 8 -31.04 1.40 27.28
CA LEU A 8 -29.87 1.90 26.53
C LEU A 8 -28.67 0.95 26.61
N ALA A 9 -28.93 -0.35 26.65
CA ALA A 9 -27.89 -1.38 26.63
C ALA A 9 -28.13 -2.48 25.58
N HIS A 10 -28.91 -2.22 24.54
CA HIS A 10 -28.83 -3.02 23.32
C HIS A 10 -27.53 -2.64 22.59
N ALA A 11 -26.43 -3.28 22.98
CA ALA A 11 -25.21 -3.28 22.18
C ALA A 11 -25.56 -3.89 20.82
N VAL A 12 -25.80 -3.05 19.82
CA VAL A 12 -26.07 -3.50 18.46
C VAL A 12 -24.81 -4.23 17.99
N PRO A 13 -24.90 -5.51 17.60
CA PRO A 13 -23.72 -6.24 17.16
C PRO A 13 -23.15 -5.55 15.90
N LEU A 14 -21.84 -5.30 15.93
CA LEU A 14 -21.07 -4.87 14.77
C LEU A 14 -20.79 -6.10 13.91
N SER A 15 -21.19 -6.03 12.65
CA SER A 15 -20.94 -7.06 11.64
C SER A 15 -19.91 -6.53 10.64
N THR A 16 -18.80 -7.26 10.47
CA THR A 16 -17.78 -6.94 9.46
C THR A 16 -18.07 -7.70 8.18
N HIS A 17 -18.03 -7.00 7.05
CA HIS A 17 -18.26 -7.56 5.74
C HIS A 17 -17.12 -7.22 4.80
N PHE A 18 -16.57 -8.25 4.16
CA PHE A 18 -15.47 -8.13 3.21
C PHE A 18 -16.03 -8.02 1.80
N VAL A 19 -15.60 -7.03 1.05
CA VAL A 19 -16.14 -6.71 -0.28
C VAL A 19 -15.03 -6.72 -1.31
N ILE A 20 -15.29 -7.36 -2.44
CA ILE A 20 -14.48 -7.23 -3.66
C ILE A 20 -15.35 -6.53 -4.70
N TYR A 21 -14.88 -5.39 -5.21
CA TYR A 21 -15.56 -4.62 -6.24
C TYR A 21 -15.21 -5.13 -7.64
N GLU A 22 -16.02 -4.81 -8.65
CA GLU A 22 -15.74 -5.23 -10.05
C GLU A 22 -14.54 -4.52 -10.68
N ASP A 23 -14.13 -3.38 -10.12
CA ASP A 23 -12.86 -2.68 -10.39
C ASP A 23 -11.65 -3.36 -9.73
N ASP A 24 -11.85 -4.57 -9.21
CA ASP A 24 -10.84 -5.40 -8.57
C ASP A 24 -10.29 -4.85 -7.22
N THR A 25 -10.68 -3.63 -6.85
CA THR A 25 -10.41 -3.07 -5.52
C THR A 25 -11.12 -3.85 -4.40
N THR A 26 -10.49 -3.91 -3.23
CA THR A 26 -11.02 -4.56 -2.02
C THR A 26 -11.49 -3.52 -0.98
N GLY A 27 -12.56 -3.79 -0.24
CA GLY A 27 -13.07 -2.92 0.81
C GLY A 27 -13.60 -3.68 2.03
N LEU A 28 -13.61 -2.99 3.18
CA LEU A 28 -14.17 -3.48 4.43
C LEU A 28 -15.33 -2.57 4.84
N ILE A 29 -16.48 -3.17 5.15
CA ILE A 29 -17.68 -2.46 5.58
C ILE A 29 -18.09 -2.99 6.95
N GLU A 30 -18.24 -2.10 7.91
CA GLU A 30 -18.77 -2.41 9.23
C GLU A 30 -20.21 -1.91 9.32
N THR A 31 -21.15 -2.80 9.64
CA THR A 31 -22.56 -2.47 9.82
C THR A 31 -22.98 -2.69 11.27
N THR A 32 -23.87 -1.84 11.77
CA THR A 32 -24.59 -2.05 13.02
C THR A 32 -25.94 -2.69 12.69
N GLY A 33 -26.11 -3.97 13.08
CA GLY A 33 -27.33 -4.74 12.82
C GLY A 33 -27.12 -5.96 11.91
N GLU A 34 -28.20 -6.69 11.66
CA GLU A 34 -28.22 -7.94 10.87
C GLU A 34 -28.49 -7.74 9.36
N GLU A 35 -28.78 -6.51 8.93
CA GLU A 35 -29.08 -6.23 7.53
C GLU A 35 -27.79 -6.09 6.70
N PRO A 36 -27.67 -6.79 5.54
CA PRO A 36 -26.50 -6.66 4.69
C PRO A 36 -26.36 -5.22 4.16
N PRO A 37 -25.13 -4.66 4.11
CA PRO A 37 -24.89 -3.31 3.67
C PRO A 37 -25.23 -3.17 2.19
N ARG A 38 -25.81 -2.03 1.84
CA ARG A 38 -25.89 -1.61 0.44
C ARG A 38 -24.52 -1.14 0.00
N LEU A 39 -23.96 -1.80 -1.00
CA LEU A 39 -22.70 -1.40 -1.60
C LEU A 39 -22.89 -0.13 -2.44
N SER A 40 -22.05 0.88 -2.22
CA SER A 40 -22.05 2.12 -3.02
C SER A 40 -21.53 1.92 -4.44
N ARG A 41 -20.86 0.80 -4.70
CA ARG A 41 -20.25 0.42 -5.98
C ARG A 41 -20.62 -1.02 -6.34
N PRO A 42 -20.67 -1.38 -7.63
CA PRO A 42 -20.87 -2.76 -8.03
C PRO A 42 -19.74 -3.63 -7.49
N GLY A 43 -20.12 -4.67 -6.75
CA GLY A 43 -19.20 -5.54 -6.02
C GLY A 43 -19.96 -6.67 -5.34
N ARG A 44 -19.21 -7.54 -4.66
CA ARG A 44 -19.76 -8.73 -4.01
C ARG A 44 -19.16 -8.84 -2.61
N ILE A 45 -20.02 -9.17 -1.65
CA ILE A 45 -19.57 -9.56 -0.31
C ILE A 45 -18.98 -10.97 -0.44
N VAL A 46 -17.75 -11.13 0.02
CA VAL A 46 -16.99 -12.39 -0.06
C VAL A 46 -16.63 -12.88 1.34
N PRO A 47 -16.34 -14.18 1.51
CA PRO A 47 -15.72 -14.69 2.73
C PRO A 47 -14.37 -14.04 2.99
N GLU A 48 -13.98 -13.97 4.27
CA GLU A 48 -12.69 -13.39 4.69
C GLU A 48 -11.49 -14.02 3.97
N GLU A 49 -11.48 -15.34 3.79
CA GLU A 49 -10.39 -16.06 3.10
C GLU A 49 -10.19 -15.56 1.66
N ARG A 50 -11.29 -15.30 0.95
CA ARG A 50 -11.29 -14.77 -0.42
C ARG A 50 -10.76 -13.34 -0.45
N TYR A 51 -11.15 -12.52 0.52
CA TYR A 51 -10.66 -11.15 0.66
C TYR A 51 -9.16 -11.11 0.95
N ARG A 52 -8.69 -11.91 1.92
CA ARG A 52 -7.27 -12.00 2.27
C ARG A 52 -6.43 -12.51 1.11
N GLY A 53 -6.93 -13.48 0.36
CA GLY A 53 -6.29 -13.95 -0.87
C GLY A 53 -6.10 -12.82 -1.89
N ARG A 54 -7.16 -12.05 -2.20
CA ARG A 54 -7.05 -10.93 -3.14
C ARG A 54 -6.13 -9.82 -2.62
N LEU A 55 -6.17 -9.53 -1.32
CA LEU A 55 -5.30 -8.53 -0.70
C LEU A 55 -3.82 -8.91 -0.82
N ALA A 56 -3.48 -10.18 -0.58
CA ALA A 56 -2.12 -10.68 -0.75
C ALA A 56 -1.65 -10.62 -2.22
N GLU A 57 -2.54 -10.89 -3.18
CA GLU A 57 -2.24 -10.73 -4.61
C GLU A 57 -1.95 -9.26 -4.95
N LEU A 58 -2.80 -8.32 -4.51
CA LEU A 58 -2.59 -6.89 -4.73
C LEU A 58 -1.30 -6.37 -4.08
N GLU A 59 -0.97 -6.84 -2.88
CA GLU A 59 0.28 -6.49 -2.21
C GLU A 59 1.51 -7.01 -2.98
N ALA A 60 1.44 -8.23 -3.52
CA ALA A 60 2.50 -8.79 -4.34
C ALA A 60 2.67 -8.00 -5.65
N GLU A 61 1.58 -7.73 -6.37
CA GLU A 61 1.59 -6.93 -7.61
C GLU A 61 2.18 -5.54 -7.37
N HIS A 62 1.80 -4.90 -6.24
CA HIS A 62 2.31 -3.59 -5.88
C HIS A 62 3.80 -3.63 -5.49
N ALA A 63 4.23 -4.65 -4.74
CA ALA A 63 5.62 -4.83 -4.37
C ALA A 63 6.52 -5.05 -5.61
N GLU A 64 6.06 -5.86 -6.57
CA GLU A 64 6.76 -6.07 -7.85
C GLU A 64 6.86 -4.76 -8.64
N HIS A 65 5.78 -3.97 -8.69
CA HIS A 65 5.79 -2.69 -9.38
C HIS A 65 6.74 -1.68 -8.72
N ILE A 66 6.73 -1.57 -7.39
CA ILE A 66 7.67 -0.70 -6.66
C ILE A 66 9.10 -1.14 -6.93
N ALA A 67 9.40 -2.44 -6.83
CA ALA A 67 10.75 -2.96 -7.06
C ALA A 67 11.23 -2.65 -8.50
N GLN A 68 10.34 -2.69 -9.48
CA GLN A 68 10.65 -2.29 -10.86
C GLN A 68 10.97 -0.80 -10.96
N LEU A 69 10.17 0.07 -10.34
CA LEU A 69 10.39 1.51 -10.34
C LEU A 69 11.70 1.88 -9.63
N GLU A 70 12.01 1.24 -8.51
CA GLU A 70 13.27 1.43 -7.78
C GLU A 70 14.47 0.97 -8.61
N ALA A 71 14.36 -0.16 -9.32
CA ALA A 71 15.41 -0.64 -10.20
C ALA A 71 15.66 0.32 -11.39
N GLU A 72 14.61 0.88 -11.98
CA GLU A 72 14.72 1.86 -13.05
C GLU A 72 15.34 3.17 -12.56
N ASP A 73 14.90 3.68 -11.41
CA ASP A 73 15.46 4.90 -10.82
C ASP A 73 16.94 4.72 -10.44
N LEU A 74 17.30 3.57 -9.87
CA LEU A 74 18.70 3.23 -9.57
C LEU A 74 19.54 3.18 -10.85
N ALA A 75 19.05 2.54 -11.91
CA ALA A 75 19.76 2.47 -13.18
C ALA A 75 19.96 3.86 -13.80
N ARG A 76 18.95 4.73 -13.73
CA ARG A 76 19.00 6.12 -14.20
C ARG A 76 20.02 6.94 -13.43
N THR A 77 19.88 7.00 -12.11
CA THR A 77 20.75 7.81 -11.23
C THR A 77 22.21 7.35 -11.32
N ARG A 78 22.45 6.03 -11.41
CA ARG A 78 23.79 5.49 -11.67
C ARG A 78 24.33 5.90 -13.04
N GLY A 79 23.53 5.84 -14.10
CA GLY A 79 23.94 6.27 -15.43
C GLY A 79 24.34 7.75 -15.46
N ASP A 80 23.57 8.61 -14.80
CA ASP A 80 23.88 10.04 -14.66
C ASP A 80 25.19 10.27 -13.90
N TYR A 81 25.42 9.51 -12.83
CA TYR A 81 26.69 9.55 -12.09
C TYR A 81 27.88 9.19 -12.99
N GLU A 82 27.79 8.06 -13.71
CA GLU A 82 28.86 7.58 -14.59
C GLU A 82 29.15 8.58 -15.72
N ALA A 83 28.10 9.21 -16.27
CA ALA A 83 28.25 10.28 -17.27
C ALA A 83 28.94 11.53 -16.71
N LEU A 84 28.61 11.94 -15.48
CA LEU A 84 29.25 13.08 -14.81
C LEU A 84 30.73 12.79 -14.50
N ILE A 85 31.05 11.58 -14.05
CA ILE A 85 32.44 11.14 -13.87
C ILE A 85 33.20 11.19 -15.20
N ALA A 86 32.62 10.66 -16.27
CA ALA A 86 33.23 10.67 -17.60
C ALA A 86 33.44 12.09 -18.14
N ALA A 87 32.57 13.04 -17.77
CA ALA A 87 32.72 14.47 -18.07
C ALA A 87 33.77 15.18 -17.19
N GLY A 88 34.41 14.49 -16.25
CA GLY A 88 35.44 15.03 -15.37
C GLY A 88 34.90 15.74 -14.12
N VAL A 89 33.61 15.57 -13.79
CA VAL A 89 33.04 16.09 -12.56
C VAL A 89 33.57 15.27 -11.38
N PRO A 90 34.05 15.89 -10.28
CA PRO A 90 34.49 15.16 -9.11
C PRO A 90 33.38 14.26 -8.53
N ALA A 91 33.73 13.07 -8.05
CA ALA A 91 32.80 12.07 -7.54
C ALA A 91 31.81 12.62 -6.50
N ALA A 92 32.28 13.43 -5.54
CA ALA A 92 31.42 14.05 -4.53
C ALA A 92 30.37 14.99 -5.13
N THR A 93 30.71 15.69 -6.22
CA THR A 93 29.78 16.57 -6.94
C THR A 93 28.86 15.74 -7.84
N ALA A 94 29.37 14.71 -8.51
CA ALA A 94 28.59 13.80 -9.34
C ALA A 94 27.51 13.07 -8.52
N SER A 95 27.82 12.60 -7.30
CA SER A 95 26.83 11.99 -6.40
C SER A 95 25.74 12.96 -5.96
N ARG A 96 26.10 14.22 -5.66
CA ARG A 96 25.10 15.25 -5.29
C ARG A 96 24.17 15.60 -6.46
N LEU A 97 24.68 15.60 -7.69
CA LEU A 97 23.92 16.00 -8.88
C LEU A 97 23.04 14.87 -9.43
N SER A 98 23.56 13.63 -9.43
CA SER A 98 22.82 12.45 -9.89
C SER A 98 21.86 11.89 -8.83
N GLY A 99 22.03 12.26 -7.56
CA GLY A 99 21.33 11.64 -6.44
C GLY A 99 21.80 10.21 -6.14
N TYR A 100 22.72 9.66 -6.94
CA TYR A 100 23.31 8.36 -6.71
C TYR A 100 24.41 8.46 -5.65
N ALA A 101 24.14 7.86 -4.48
CA ALA A 101 25.14 7.63 -3.45
C ALA A 101 25.69 6.21 -3.61
N PRO A 102 26.83 6.01 -4.32
CA PRO A 102 27.51 4.73 -4.24
C PRO A 102 27.80 4.48 -2.76
N LEU A 103 27.49 3.27 -2.27
CA LEU A 103 28.05 2.83 -1.00
C LEU A 103 29.56 2.94 -1.16
N GLU A 104 30.17 3.95 -0.53
CA GLU A 104 31.61 4.05 -0.51
C GLU A 104 32.12 2.71 0.04
N PRO A 105 33.04 2.02 -0.65
CA PRO A 105 33.75 0.94 0.01
C PRO A 105 34.35 1.57 1.26
N ALA A 106 34.04 1.00 2.43
CA ALA A 106 34.56 1.49 3.69
C ALA A 106 36.04 1.83 3.50
N SER A 107 36.40 3.10 3.67
CA SER A 107 37.78 3.54 3.69
C SER A 107 38.48 2.78 4.81
N GLU A 108 39.05 1.63 4.50
CA GLU A 108 40.02 0.97 5.36
C GLU A 108 41.30 1.81 5.30
N GLY A 109 41.58 2.52 6.40
CA GLY A 109 42.93 2.87 6.85
C GLY A 109 43.59 4.10 6.23
#